data_AF-A0A2E6X2R3-F1
#
_entry.id   AF-A0A2E6X2R3-F1
#
_cell.length_a   1.000
_cell.length_b   1.000
_cell.length_c   1.000
_cell.angle_alpha   90.00
_cell.angle_beta   90.00
_cell.angle_gamma   90.00
#
_symmetry.space_group_name_H-M   'P 1'
#
loop_
_entity.id
_entity.type
_entity.pdbx_description
1 polymer ?
#
loop_
_entity_poly.entity_id
_entity_poly.type
_entity_poly.pdbx_seq_one_letter_code
_entity_poly.pdbx_strand_id
1 'polypeptide(L)'
;MGSRHNYWRQIFIAITSVAACFIYFDAIGPSWQYFDTYYWSRPANISDHSLYVNYARYQSISELAIADNNFGVSWFFLSIADPYDEIQLFIVNIAFMLIAFYFYCKICLAFSMGASAYWAWLLNAFILYFALLINKDMATIAVILAVSWFALQRRFGIIILMIPFVFVLRQQLFLFLAFLLFLELPVLGGKYKSKVAVVLVAGSVAGIIALQTFQFMALESLGEGLTGQITAFFLDEAWLAPLGVPLRILLYIYDYASSIVPFYKGQIDAIKALRIPSIIFFVAITPSFIRALRDTGRRTDFEHYRPLFSVAIAFVSALLINPQINARYLTCLVPLLILLVLIVIHKPMYQRSLRKLPIRPNGLAANRLGR
;
A
#
# COMPACT_ATOMS: atom_id res chain seq x y z
N MET A 1 13.28 31.88 -4.22
CA MET A 1 12.04 32.23 -3.48
C MET A 1 10.99 31.08 -3.41
N GLY A 2 11.01 30.05 -4.27
CA GLY A 2 9.99 28.98 -4.26
C GLY A 2 10.04 27.93 -3.13
N SER A 3 11.19 27.69 -2.45
CA SER A 3 11.27 26.61 -1.45
C SER A 3 10.63 26.95 -0.10
N ARG A 4 10.72 28.21 0.34
CA ARG A 4 10.18 28.65 1.65
C ARG A 4 8.64 28.58 1.69
N HIS A 5 7.97 28.90 0.58
CA HIS A 5 6.52 28.76 0.44
C HIS A 5 6.06 27.29 0.42
N ASN A 6 6.82 26.39 -0.20
CA ASN A 6 6.48 24.97 -0.21
C ASN A 6 6.61 24.34 1.19
N TYR A 7 7.59 24.78 1.99
CA TYR A 7 7.77 24.31 3.36
C TYR A 7 6.58 24.64 4.27
N TRP A 8 6.12 25.90 4.28
CA TRP A 8 4.96 26.30 5.08
C TRP A 8 3.68 25.59 4.67
N ARG A 9 3.50 25.32 3.37
CA ARG A 9 2.36 24.53 2.87
C ARG A 9 2.41 23.08 3.37
N GLN A 10 3.58 22.45 3.36
CA GLN A 10 3.75 21.09 3.88
C GLN A 10 3.41 21.04 5.37
N ILE A 11 3.91 21.99 6.16
CA ILE A 11 3.56 22.11 7.59
C ILE A 11 2.05 22.27 7.76
N PHE A 12 1.43 23.19 7.02
CA PHE A 12 -0.01 23.44 7.11
C PHE A 12 -0.83 22.18 6.81
N ILE A 13 -0.49 21.44 5.75
CA ILE A 13 -1.18 20.20 5.38
C ILE A 13 -0.97 19.11 6.44
N ALA A 14 0.24 19.00 7.00
CA ALA A 14 0.52 18.08 8.09
C ALA A 14 -0.33 18.40 9.34
N ILE A 15 -0.34 19.67 9.77
CA ILE A 15 -1.16 20.12 10.90
C ILE A 15 -2.65 19.87 10.63
N THR A 16 -3.13 20.19 9.43
CA THR A 16 -4.53 19.96 9.03
C THR A 16 -4.89 18.48 9.07
N SER A 17 -3.98 17.61 8.61
CA SER A 17 -4.19 16.15 8.64
C SER A 17 -4.23 15.64 10.08
N VAL A 18 -3.31 16.07 10.94
CA VAL A 18 -3.29 15.70 12.37
C VAL A 18 -4.56 16.19 13.07
N ALA A 19 -4.95 17.45 12.85
CA ALA A 19 -6.17 18.02 13.41
C ALA A 19 -7.41 17.26 12.96
N ALA A 20 -7.51 16.90 11.67
CA ALA A 20 -8.62 16.11 11.16
C ALA A 20 -8.67 14.70 11.79
N CYS A 21 -7.52 14.04 11.95
CA CYS A 21 -7.44 12.75 12.65
C CYS A 21 -7.86 12.88 14.12
N PHE A 22 -7.45 13.96 14.80
CA PHE A 22 -7.82 14.20 16.19
C PHE A 22 -9.32 14.48 16.35
N ILE A 23 -9.91 15.35 15.51
CA ILE A 23 -11.35 15.60 15.50
C ILE A 23 -12.11 14.29 15.24
N TYR A 24 -11.63 13.45 14.32
CA TYR A 24 -12.24 12.16 14.04
C TYR A 24 -12.11 11.17 15.21
N PHE A 25 -10.96 11.14 15.89
CA PHE A 25 -10.74 10.34 17.10
C PHE A 25 -11.70 10.74 18.23
N ASP A 26 -11.81 12.04 18.50
CA ASP A 26 -12.71 12.58 19.51
C ASP A 26 -14.19 12.35 19.18
N ALA A 27 -14.57 12.52 17.90
CA ALA A 27 -15.95 12.35 17.45
C ALA A 27 -16.43 10.90 17.47
N ILE A 28 -15.53 9.94 17.29
CA ILE A 28 -15.89 8.52 17.35
C ILE A 28 -16.11 8.13 18.80
N GLY A 29 -15.15 8.41 19.69
CA GLY A 29 -15.17 7.99 21.09
C GLY A 29 -14.34 6.72 21.37
N PRO A 30 -14.41 6.15 22.60
CA PRO A 30 -13.57 5.04 23.03
C PRO A 30 -13.91 3.70 22.38
N SER A 31 -12.90 2.89 22.03
CA SER A 31 -13.06 1.64 21.27
C SER A 31 -13.94 0.56 21.93
N TRP A 32 -14.06 0.57 23.26
CA TRP A 32 -14.85 -0.42 24.01
C TRP A 32 -16.37 -0.21 23.88
N GLN A 33 -16.85 0.95 23.43
CA GLN A 33 -18.29 1.25 23.32
C GLN A 33 -18.95 0.61 22.09
N TYR A 34 -18.17 0.08 21.15
CA TYR A 34 -18.65 -0.36 19.84
C TYR A 34 -19.01 -1.84 19.75
N PHE A 35 -18.77 -2.61 20.81
CA PHE A 35 -19.09 -4.04 20.82
C PHE A 35 -20.59 -4.29 20.79
N ASP A 36 -21.42 -3.43 21.40
CA ASP A 36 -22.84 -3.75 21.63
C ASP A 36 -23.89 -2.90 20.90
N THR A 37 -23.63 -1.64 20.51
CA THR A 37 -24.69 -0.83 19.88
C THR A 37 -24.14 0.31 19.02
N TYR A 38 -24.80 0.56 17.87
CA TYR A 38 -24.55 1.62 16.86
C TYR A 38 -23.42 1.38 15.83
N TYR A 39 -23.83 1.05 14.59
CA TYR A 39 -22.91 0.84 13.46
C TYR A 39 -22.47 2.12 12.72
N TRP A 40 -23.09 3.27 13.02
CA TRP A 40 -22.68 4.56 12.43
C TRP A 40 -21.32 5.06 12.93
N SER A 41 -20.85 4.54 14.08
CA SER A 41 -19.62 4.99 14.76
C SER A 41 -18.59 3.88 14.97
N ARG A 42 -18.79 2.65 14.45
CA ARG A 42 -17.81 1.57 14.64
C ARG A 42 -16.48 1.94 13.95
N PRO A 43 -15.37 2.05 14.69
CA PRO A 43 -14.07 2.20 14.08
C PRO A 43 -13.79 0.95 13.24
N ALA A 44 -13.47 1.20 11.99
CA ALA A 44 -13.46 0.20 10.94
C ALA A 44 -12.39 -0.90 11.10
N ASN A 45 -11.50 -0.75 12.08
CA ASN A 45 -10.42 -1.66 12.45
C ASN A 45 -10.63 -2.29 13.84
N ILE A 46 -11.83 -2.17 14.44
CA ILE A 46 -12.06 -2.71 15.78
C ILE A 46 -11.89 -4.24 15.86
N SER A 47 -12.30 -4.95 14.81
CA SER A 47 -12.09 -6.40 14.71
C SER A 47 -10.61 -6.75 14.76
N ASP A 48 -9.79 -6.05 13.98
CA ASP A 48 -8.34 -6.26 13.93
C ASP A 48 -7.69 -5.86 15.26
N HIS A 49 -8.11 -4.74 15.84
CA HIS A 49 -7.61 -4.27 17.12
C HIS A 49 -7.88 -5.30 18.22
N SER A 50 -9.12 -5.81 18.32
CA SER A 50 -9.48 -6.85 19.31
C SER A 50 -8.66 -8.13 19.12
N LEU A 51 -8.41 -8.52 17.86
CA LEU A 51 -7.57 -9.65 17.53
C LEU A 51 -6.13 -9.41 18.03
N TYR A 52 -5.52 -8.26 17.70
CA TYR A 52 -4.15 -7.96 18.13
C TYR A 52 -3.98 -7.83 19.64
N VAL A 53 -4.96 -7.25 20.35
CA VAL A 53 -4.97 -7.19 21.81
C VAL A 53 -5.08 -8.60 22.42
N ASN A 54 -5.84 -9.51 21.80
CA ASN A 54 -5.88 -10.90 22.24
C ASN A 54 -4.54 -11.62 22.00
N TYR A 55 -3.90 -11.37 20.84
CA TYR A 55 -2.57 -11.92 20.56
C TYR A 55 -1.50 -11.39 21.54
N ALA A 56 -1.66 -10.17 22.06
CA ALA A 56 -0.79 -9.57 23.05
C ALA A 56 -0.75 -10.30 24.40
N ARG A 57 -1.75 -11.15 24.68
CA ARG A 57 -1.83 -11.92 25.92
C ARG A 57 -0.95 -13.18 25.88
N TYR A 58 -0.50 -13.61 24.70
CA TYR A 58 0.43 -14.74 24.55
C TYR A 58 1.87 -14.25 24.76
N GLN A 59 2.54 -14.73 25.80
CA GLN A 59 3.80 -14.18 26.31
C GLN A 59 5.07 -14.93 25.86
N SER A 60 4.97 -16.06 25.15
CA SER A 60 6.15 -16.91 24.91
C SER A 60 6.72 -16.82 23.49
N ILE A 61 8.04 -16.71 23.37
CA ILE A 61 8.79 -16.86 22.11
C ILE A 61 8.65 -18.28 21.55
N SER A 62 8.25 -19.28 22.35
CA SER A 62 7.94 -20.63 21.85
C SER A 62 6.67 -20.70 21.01
N GLU A 63 5.71 -19.78 21.22
CA GLU A 63 4.52 -19.64 20.36
C GLU A 63 4.83 -18.92 19.03
N LEU A 64 6.04 -18.34 18.90
CA LEU A 64 6.59 -17.75 17.66
C LEU A 64 6.72 -18.77 16.52
N ALA A 65 6.75 -20.07 16.83
CA ALA A 65 7.00 -21.15 15.88
C ALA A 65 5.87 -21.34 14.86
N ILE A 66 4.68 -20.80 15.12
CA ILE A 66 3.64 -20.66 14.11
C ILE A 66 3.70 -19.21 13.64
N ALA A 67 4.41 -18.96 12.55
CA ALA A 67 4.62 -17.64 11.97
C ALA A 67 3.30 -17.01 11.47
N ASP A 68 2.36 -16.69 12.35
CA ASP A 68 1.12 -16.01 12.02
C ASP A 68 1.39 -14.51 11.86
N ASN A 69 0.94 -13.97 10.72
CA ASN A 69 1.03 -12.56 10.35
C ASN A 69 0.44 -11.61 11.41
N ASN A 70 -0.50 -12.08 12.24
CA ASN A 70 -1.13 -11.28 13.28
C ASN A 70 -0.27 -11.18 14.56
N PHE A 71 0.56 -12.18 14.86
CA PHE A 71 1.47 -12.14 16.01
C PHE A 71 2.55 -11.07 15.82
N GLY A 72 3.20 -11.02 14.65
CA GLY A 72 4.26 -10.04 14.38
C GLY A 72 3.82 -8.59 14.52
N VAL A 73 2.61 -8.28 14.04
CA VAL A 73 1.98 -6.96 14.18
C VAL A 73 1.73 -6.64 15.66
N SER A 74 1.17 -7.59 16.39
CA SER A 74 0.88 -7.44 17.82
C SER A 74 2.18 -7.17 18.57
N TRP A 75 3.19 -8.01 18.40
CA TRP A 75 4.51 -7.83 19.02
C TRP A 75 5.14 -6.47 18.69
N PHE A 76 5.08 -6.04 17.42
CA PHE A 76 5.59 -4.73 17.03
C PHE A 76 4.89 -3.59 17.78
N PHE A 77 3.55 -3.54 17.76
CA PHE A 77 2.81 -2.48 18.43
C PHE A 77 2.98 -2.53 19.95
N LEU A 78 3.07 -3.71 20.55
CA LEU A 78 3.33 -3.91 21.99
C LEU A 78 4.71 -3.44 22.42
N SER A 79 5.69 -3.52 21.53
CA SER A 79 7.05 -3.05 21.83
C SER A 79 7.16 -1.52 21.87
N ILE A 80 6.16 -0.79 21.37
CA ILE A 80 6.21 0.67 21.20
C ILE A 80 5.08 1.44 21.90
N ALA A 81 3.97 0.78 22.27
CA ALA A 81 2.82 1.38 22.93
C ALA A 81 2.05 0.35 23.77
N ASP A 82 1.41 0.82 24.85
CA ASP A 82 0.46 0.01 25.60
C ASP A 82 -0.77 -0.31 24.72
N PRO A 83 -1.10 -1.60 24.47
CA PRO A 83 -2.19 -2.00 23.60
C PRO A 83 -3.57 -1.63 24.15
N TYR A 84 -3.68 -1.30 25.43
CA TYR A 84 -4.90 -0.86 26.10
C TYR A 84 -5.00 0.68 26.19
N ASP A 85 -3.95 1.41 25.81
CA ASP A 85 -3.95 2.88 25.78
C ASP A 85 -4.18 3.39 24.34
N GLU A 86 -5.44 3.72 24.04
CA GLU A 86 -5.86 4.23 22.74
C GLU A 86 -5.13 5.53 22.32
N ILE A 87 -4.71 6.36 23.28
CA ILE A 87 -4.00 7.62 23.01
C ILE A 87 -2.59 7.31 22.50
N GLN A 88 -1.88 6.37 23.15
CA GLN A 88 -0.56 5.95 22.68
C GLN A 88 -0.62 5.34 21.28
N LEU A 89 -1.62 4.49 21.03
CA LEU A 89 -1.85 3.88 19.72
C LEU A 89 -2.15 4.92 18.63
N PHE A 90 -2.98 5.93 18.95
CA PHE A 90 -3.24 7.06 18.08
C PHE A 90 -1.95 7.82 17.73
N ILE A 91 -1.12 8.13 18.73
CA ILE A 91 0.16 8.82 18.53
C ILE A 91 1.09 8.03 17.59
N VAL A 92 1.19 6.71 17.76
CA VAL A 92 1.98 5.84 16.89
C VAL A 92 1.50 5.91 15.44
N ASN A 93 0.18 5.82 15.21
CA ASN A 93 -0.37 5.92 13.86
C ASN A 93 -0.15 7.31 13.24
N ILE A 94 -0.27 8.38 14.04
CA ILE A 94 0.05 9.74 13.59
C ILE A 94 1.53 9.83 13.19
N ALA A 95 2.44 9.22 13.93
CA ALA A 95 3.86 9.18 13.56
C ALA A 95 4.06 8.49 12.20
N PHE A 96 3.43 7.33 11.96
CA PHE A 96 3.47 6.67 10.65
C PHE A 96 2.86 7.52 9.53
N MET A 97 1.74 8.20 9.78
CA MET A 97 1.11 9.12 8.84
C MET A 97 2.07 10.27 8.47
N LEU A 98 2.76 10.85 9.45
CA LEU A 98 3.72 11.93 9.21
C LEU A 98 4.95 11.44 8.43
N ILE A 99 5.45 10.22 8.72
CA ILE A 99 6.51 9.57 7.94
C ILE A 99 6.05 9.36 6.49
N ALA A 100 4.84 8.84 6.29
CA ALA A 100 4.23 8.67 4.98
C ALA A 100 4.15 10.01 4.23
N PHE A 101 3.63 11.06 4.88
CA PHE A 101 3.50 12.40 4.31
C PHE A 101 4.87 13.01 3.97
N TYR A 102 5.89 12.79 4.79
CA TYR A 102 7.25 13.24 4.52
C TYR A 102 7.78 12.63 3.21
N PHE A 103 7.66 11.31 3.03
CA PHE A 103 8.09 10.66 1.79
C PHE A 103 7.23 11.06 0.58
N TYR A 104 5.92 11.22 0.77
CA TYR A 104 5.02 11.78 -0.25
C TYR A 104 5.52 13.15 -0.75
N CYS A 105 5.86 14.05 0.17
CA CYS A 105 6.40 15.37 -0.15
C CYS A 105 7.75 15.30 -0.85
N LYS A 106 8.64 14.38 -0.44
CA LYS A 106 9.93 14.16 -1.11
C LYS A 106 9.74 13.73 -2.56
N ILE A 107 8.79 12.82 -2.83
CA ILE A 107 8.47 12.40 -4.20
C ILE A 107 7.91 13.59 -5.00
N CYS A 108 6.96 14.35 -4.44
CA CYS A 108 6.43 15.57 -5.07
C CYS A 108 7.56 16.55 -5.45
N LEU A 109 8.51 16.78 -4.54
CA LEU A 109 9.65 17.66 -4.77
C LEU A 109 10.59 17.12 -5.85
N ALA A 110 10.89 15.82 -5.86
CA ALA A 110 11.75 15.22 -6.89
C ALA A 110 11.16 15.38 -8.30
N PHE A 111 9.84 15.29 -8.43
CA PHE A 111 9.18 15.57 -9.70
C PHE A 111 8.89 17.07 -9.90
N SER A 112 9.21 17.98 -8.98
CA SER A 112 8.87 19.42 -9.09
C SER A 112 7.37 19.66 -9.25
N MET A 113 6.55 18.91 -8.51
CA MET A 113 5.10 19.05 -8.54
C MET A 113 4.63 20.39 -7.97
N GLY A 114 3.55 20.91 -8.54
CA GLY A 114 2.89 22.13 -8.08
C GLY A 114 2.20 21.97 -6.71
N ALA A 115 1.68 23.06 -6.18
CA ALA A 115 1.05 23.10 -4.86
C ALA A 115 -0.13 22.12 -4.72
N SER A 116 -0.89 21.94 -5.80
CA SER A 116 -2.03 21.02 -5.87
C SER A 116 -1.68 19.58 -5.53
N ALA A 117 -0.44 19.14 -5.80
CA ALA A 117 0.00 17.78 -5.49
C ALA A 117 0.09 17.53 -3.98
N TYR A 118 0.51 18.53 -3.20
CA TYR A 118 0.53 18.40 -1.74
C TYR A 118 -0.91 18.37 -1.19
N TRP A 119 -1.80 19.20 -1.72
CA TRP A 119 -3.22 19.22 -1.32
C TRP A 119 -3.95 17.91 -1.62
N ALA A 120 -3.54 17.19 -2.66
CA ALA A 120 -4.09 15.87 -2.98
C ALA A 120 -3.88 14.83 -1.85
N TRP A 121 -2.95 15.08 -0.92
CA TRP A 121 -2.82 14.27 0.29
C TRP A 121 -4.11 14.26 1.13
N LEU A 122 -4.80 15.40 1.25
CA LEU A 122 -6.04 15.52 2.04
C LEU A 122 -7.22 14.77 1.43
N LEU A 123 -7.12 14.32 0.17
CA LEU A 123 -8.17 13.53 -0.50
C LEU A 123 -8.15 12.06 -0.04
N ASN A 124 -7.13 11.64 0.71
CA ASN A 124 -7.00 10.31 1.26
C ASN A 124 -7.80 10.18 2.57
N ALA A 125 -9.12 10.23 2.48
CA ALA A 125 -10.02 10.20 3.64
C ALA A 125 -9.84 8.94 4.53
N PHE A 126 -9.32 7.83 3.97
CA PHE A 126 -8.97 6.63 4.72
C PHE A 126 -7.81 6.83 5.72
N ILE A 127 -7.02 7.89 5.60
CA ILE A 127 -5.97 8.21 6.59
C ILE A 127 -6.59 8.53 7.95
N LEU A 128 -7.75 9.19 7.96
CA LEU A 128 -8.53 9.46 9.18
C LEU A 128 -8.89 8.14 9.87
N TYR A 129 -9.36 7.18 9.07
CA TYR A 129 -9.66 5.84 9.54
C TYR A 129 -8.44 5.13 10.14
N PHE A 130 -7.32 5.12 9.43
CA PHE A 130 -6.13 4.37 9.85
C PHE A 130 -5.40 4.98 11.06
N ALA A 131 -5.80 6.16 11.53
CA ALA A 131 -5.17 6.84 12.65
C ALA A 131 -5.61 6.30 14.05
N LEU A 132 -6.75 5.62 14.16
CA LEU A 132 -7.45 5.46 15.45
C LEU A 132 -6.95 4.34 16.38
N LEU A 133 -6.80 3.11 15.88
CA LEU A 133 -6.47 1.92 16.69
C LEU A 133 -5.28 1.17 16.09
N ILE A 134 -4.85 0.06 16.69
CA ILE A 134 -3.78 -0.78 16.13
C ILE A 134 -4.09 -1.06 14.65
N ASN A 135 -3.27 -0.50 13.76
CA ASN A 135 -3.50 -0.59 12.33
C ASN A 135 -2.21 -0.72 11.55
N LYS A 136 -1.98 -1.91 11.01
CA LYS A 136 -0.83 -2.19 10.13
C LYS A 136 -0.88 -1.45 8.79
N ASP A 137 -2.01 -0.87 8.39
CA ASP A 137 -2.15 -0.18 7.10
C ASP A 137 -1.47 1.18 7.07
N MET A 138 -1.48 1.95 8.17
CA MET A 138 -0.76 3.23 8.19
C MET A 138 0.75 3.01 8.06
N ALA A 139 1.28 2.02 8.79
CA ALA A 139 2.65 1.57 8.65
C ALA A 139 2.94 1.04 7.22
N THR A 140 2.00 0.31 6.62
CA THR A 140 2.11 -0.17 5.23
C THR A 140 2.22 0.99 4.24
N ILE A 141 1.38 2.03 4.36
CA ILE A 141 1.44 3.23 3.52
C ILE A 141 2.80 3.93 3.67
N ALA A 142 3.27 4.09 4.91
CA ALA A 142 4.57 4.67 5.19
C ALA A 142 5.71 3.88 4.52
N VAL A 143 5.68 2.55 4.60
CA VAL A 143 6.63 1.65 3.92
C VAL A 143 6.56 1.82 2.40
N ILE A 144 5.36 1.78 1.80
CA ILE A 144 5.19 1.93 0.34
C ILE A 144 5.80 3.24 -0.15
N LEU A 145 5.54 4.36 0.53
CA LEU A 145 6.06 5.68 0.13
C LEU A 145 7.56 5.83 0.42
N ALA A 146 8.06 5.27 1.53
CA ALA A 146 9.49 5.24 1.83
C ALA A 146 10.27 4.44 0.77
N VAL A 147 9.79 3.24 0.46
CA VAL A 147 10.38 2.36 -0.56
C VAL A 147 10.31 3.00 -1.94
N SER A 148 9.19 3.65 -2.28
CA SER A 148 9.06 4.46 -3.51
C SER A 148 10.15 5.51 -3.62
N TRP A 149 10.38 6.28 -2.56
CA TRP A 149 11.43 7.28 -2.51
C TRP A 149 12.83 6.66 -2.66
N PHE A 150 13.15 5.61 -1.92
CA PHE A 150 14.47 4.98 -1.99
C PHE A 150 14.71 4.28 -3.33
N ALA A 151 13.68 3.71 -3.95
CA ALA A 151 13.75 3.11 -5.28
C ALA A 151 14.02 4.16 -6.36
N LEU A 152 13.37 5.33 -6.27
CA LEU A 152 13.68 6.49 -7.13
C LEU A 152 15.14 6.93 -6.98
N GLN A 153 15.65 6.97 -5.75
CA GLN A 153 17.04 7.32 -5.46
C GLN A 153 18.04 6.18 -5.74
N ARG A 154 17.59 5.02 -6.23
CA ARG A 154 18.39 3.81 -6.47
C ARG A 154 19.15 3.32 -5.23
N ARG A 155 18.63 3.59 -4.03
CA ARG A 155 19.24 3.18 -2.75
C ARG A 155 18.73 1.81 -2.31
N PHE A 156 18.96 0.79 -3.13
CA PHE A 156 18.46 -0.58 -2.87
C PHE A 156 19.01 -1.22 -1.59
N GLY A 157 20.20 -0.83 -1.14
CA GLY A 157 20.74 -1.30 0.15
C GLY A 157 19.86 -0.91 1.34
N ILE A 158 19.25 0.28 1.32
CA ILE A 158 18.30 0.70 2.36
C ILE A 158 17.02 -0.15 2.27
N ILE A 159 16.54 -0.44 1.07
CA ILE A 159 15.36 -1.28 0.85
C ILE A 159 15.61 -2.69 1.41
N ILE A 160 16.79 -3.26 1.19
CA ILE A 160 17.18 -4.55 1.76
C ILE A 160 17.21 -4.49 3.30
N LEU A 161 17.77 -3.42 3.87
CA LEU A 161 17.80 -3.25 5.33
C LEU A 161 16.40 -3.13 5.96
N MET A 162 15.39 -2.69 5.19
CA MET A 162 14.00 -2.64 5.65
C MET A 162 13.33 -4.02 5.73
N ILE A 163 13.89 -5.06 5.10
CA ILE A 163 13.27 -6.40 4.99
C ILE A 163 12.87 -6.99 6.36
N PRO A 164 13.76 -7.05 7.38
CA PRO A 164 13.40 -7.64 8.67
C PRO A 164 12.24 -6.89 9.34
N PHE A 165 12.26 -5.56 9.25
CA PHE A 165 11.23 -4.70 9.84
C PHE A 165 9.87 -4.89 9.16
N VAL A 166 9.83 -4.89 7.83
CA VAL A 166 8.56 -5.05 7.12
C VAL A 166 8.00 -6.47 7.23
N PHE A 167 8.86 -7.48 7.38
CA PHE A 167 8.42 -8.87 7.59
C PHE A 167 7.64 -9.01 8.90
N VAL A 168 8.11 -8.38 9.98
CA VAL A 168 7.41 -8.35 11.28
C VAL A 168 6.08 -7.60 11.17
N LEU A 169 6.04 -6.46 10.48
CA LEU A 169 4.81 -5.68 10.28
C LEU A 169 3.78 -6.40 9.42
N ARG A 170 4.21 -7.06 8.36
CA ARG A 170 3.35 -7.81 7.45
C ARG A 170 4.21 -8.71 6.57
N GLN A 171 4.04 -10.02 6.69
CA GLN A 171 4.83 -10.99 5.92
C GLN A 171 4.71 -10.79 4.40
N GLN A 172 3.54 -10.36 3.90
CA GLN A 172 3.36 -10.04 2.48
C GLN A 172 4.27 -8.88 2.01
N LEU A 173 4.69 -7.97 2.91
CA LEU A 173 5.60 -6.88 2.55
C LEU A 173 7.02 -7.37 2.25
N PHE A 174 7.44 -8.53 2.80
CA PHE A 174 8.69 -9.18 2.39
C PHE A 174 8.66 -9.53 0.90
N LEU A 175 7.58 -10.17 0.44
CA LEU A 175 7.42 -10.58 -0.95
C LEU A 175 7.27 -9.37 -1.89
N PHE A 176 6.59 -8.32 -1.43
CA PHE A 176 6.60 -7.01 -2.10
C PHE A 176 8.02 -6.49 -2.33
N LEU A 177 8.88 -6.47 -1.31
CA LEU A 177 10.26 -5.99 -1.47
C LEU A 177 11.08 -6.90 -2.38
N ALA A 178 10.91 -8.22 -2.27
CA ALA A 178 11.58 -9.19 -3.15
C ALA A 178 11.19 -8.98 -4.63
N PHE A 179 9.89 -8.81 -4.91
CA PHE A 179 9.39 -8.52 -6.25
C PHE A 179 9.90 -7.17 -6.78
N LEU A 180 9.96 -6.13 -5.94
CA LEU A 180 10.51 -4.84 -6.34
C LEU A 180 11.99 -4.95 -6.71
N LEU A 181 12.79 -5.63 -5.88
CA LEU A 181 14.21 -5.86 -6.16
C LEU A 181 14.39 -6.66 -7.45
N PHE A 182 13.56 -7.67 -7.71
CA PHE A 182 13.58 -8.41 -8.96
C PHE A 182 13.30 -7.53 -10.18
N LEU A 183 12.29 -6.66 -10.10
CA LEU A 183 11.93 -5.73 -11.17
C LEU A 183 13.05 -4.73 -11.47
N GLU A 184 13.67 -4.16 -10.44
CA GLU A 184 14.56 -3.01 -10.58
C GLU A 184 16.07 -3.33 -10.63
N LEU A 185 16.52 -4.48 -10.11
CA LEU A 185 17.95 -4.83 -10.16
C LEU A 185 18.38 -5.22 -11.58
N PRO A 186 19.36 -4.53 -12.18
CA PRO A 186 19.83 -4.81 -13.54
C PRO A 186 20.48 -6.19 -13.68
N VAL A 187 21.12 -6.67 -12.61
CA VAL A 187 21.90 -7.92 -12.57
C VAL A 187 21.06 -9.15 -12.93
N LEU A 188 19.74 -9.08 -12.73
CA LEU A 188 18.82 -10.20 -12.97
C LEU A 188 18.38 -10.35 -14.44
N GLY A 189 18.84 -9.47 -15.34
CA GLY A 189 18.62 -9.58 -16.80
C GLY A 189 17.15 -9.49 -17.24
N GLY A 190 16.89 -9.55 -18.55
CA GLY A 190 15.54 -9.63 -19.11
C GLY A 190 14.81 -8.29 -19.36
N LYS A 191 13.78 -8.34 -20.22
CA LYS A 191 12.95 -7.16 -20.54
C LYS A 191 12.00 -6.86 -19.38
N TYR A 192 11.80 -5.58 -19.06
CA TYR A 192 10.91 -5.14 -17.96
C TYR A 192 9.52 -5.77 -18.03
N LYS A 193 8.89 -5.80 -19.21
CA LYS A 193 7.57 -6.42 -19.42
C LYS A 193 7.54 -7.91 -19.04
N SER A 194 8.60 -8.65 -19.39
CA SER A 194 8.73 -10.07 -19.03
C SER A 194 8.87 -10.24 -17.52
N LYS A 195 9.66 -9.38 -16.86
CA LYS A 195 9.77 -9.40 -15.39
C LYS A 195 8.44 -9.12 -14.70
N VAL A 196 7.66 -8.16 -15.20
CA VAL A 196 6.31 -7.85 -14.68
C VAL A 196 5.40 -9.07 -14.80
N ALA A 197 5.39 -9.75 -15.94
CA ALA A 197 4.59 -10.97 -16.13
C ALA A 197 4.99 -12.07 -15.13
N VAL A 198 6.30 -12.30 -14.96
CA VAL A 198 6.83 -13.28 -13.98
C VAL A 198 6.39 -12.93 -12.56
N VAL A 199 6.52 -11.67 -12.14
CA VAL A 199 6.15 -11.21 -10.79
C VAL A 199 4.65 -11.32 -10.53
N LEU A 200 3.80 -11.09 -11.52
CA LEU A 200 2.35 -11.28 -11.40
C LEU A 200 1.99 -12.76 -11.26
N VAL A 201 2.57 -13.62 -12.10
CA VAL A 201 2.36 -15.08 -12.03
C VAL A 201 2.87 -15.64 -10.71
N ALA A 202 4.08 -15.26 -10.30
CA ALA A 202 4.70 -15.70 -9.04
C ALA A 202 3.85 -15.30 -7.83
N GLY A 203 3.28 -14.09 -7.81
CA GLY A 203 2.36 -13.65 -6.75
C GLY A 203 1.11 -14.54 -6.64
N SER A 204 0.49 -14.90 -7.77
CA SER A 204 -0.69 -15.77 -7.76
C SER A 204 -0.36 -17.20 -7.34
N VAL A 205 0.72 -17.79 -7.90
CA VAL A 205 1.18 -19.13 -7.53
C VAL A 205 1.55 -19.20 -6.05
N ALA A 206 2.27 -18.20 -5.53
CA ALA A 206 2.63 -18.12 -4.12
C ALA A 206 1.39 -18.05 -3.21
N GLY A 207 0.31 -17.40 -3.64
CA GLY A 207 -0.95 -17.39 -2.90
C GLY A 207 -1.60 -18.77 -2.79
N ILE A 208 -1.52 -19.59 -3.85
CA ILE A 208 -2.05 -20.96 -3.82
C ILE A 208 -1.19 -21.87 -2.95
N ILE A 209 0.13 -21.78 -3.08
CA ILE A 209 1.06 -22.52 -2.22
C ILE A 209 0.83 -22.13 -0.75
N ALA A 210 0.64 -20.84 -0.45
CA ALA A 210 0.36 -20.37 0.90
C ALA A 210 -0.92 -21.00 1.48
N LEU A 211 -1.97 -21.15 0.67
CA LEU A 211 -3.22 -21.81 1.06
C LEU A 211 -3.04 -23.31 1.30
N GLN A 212 -2.33 -24.01 0.41
CA GLN A 212 -2.16 -25.47 0.48
C GLN A 212 -1.23 -25.90 1.61
N THR A 213 -0.17 -25.13 1.86
CA THR A 213 0.97 -25.59 2.67
C THR A 213 0.82 -25.26 4.15
N PHE A 214 0.15 -24.16 4.49
CA PHE A 214 0.30 -23.58 5.81
C PHE A 214 -0.95 -23.62 6.69
N GLN A 215 -2.12 -24.04 6.19
CA GLN A 215 -3.40 -23.75 6.87
C GLN A 215 -3.43 -22.29 7.38
N PHE A 216 -2.80 -21.35 6.64
CA PHE A 216 -2.58 -19.96 7.07
C PHE A 216 -3.90 -19.23 7.41
N MET A 217 -5.02 -19.79 6.95
CA MET A 217 -6.40 -19.41 7.24
C MET A 217 -7.26 -20.66 7.28
N ALA A 218 -8.15 -20.77 8.27
CA ALA A 218 -9.21 -21.79 8.24
C ALA A 218 -10.08 -21.58 6.99
N LEU A 219 -10.47 -22.65 6.29
CA LEU A 219 -11.35 -22.55 5.10
C LEU A 219 -12.64 -21.77 5.41
N GLU A 220 -13.14 -21.87 6.64
CA GLU A 220 -14.31 -21.14 7.15
C GLU A 220 -14.13 -19.61 7.11
N SER A 221 -12.89 -19.12 7.17
CA SER A 221 -12.57 -17.70 7.07
C SER A 221 -12.48 -17.17 5.64
N LEU A 222 -12.52 -18.03 4.60
CA LEU A 222 -12.52 -17.59 3.20
C LEU A 222 -13.75 -16.74 2.82
N GLY A 223 -14.73 -16.68 3.72
CA GLY A 223 -15.93 -15.86 3.61
C GLY A 223 -16.98 -16.52 2.72
N GLU A 224 -18.25 -16.22 3.01
CA GLU A 224 -19.36 -16.58 2.13
C GLU A 224 -19.43 -15.58 0.96
N GLY A 225 -19.31 -16.04 -0.28
CA GLY A 225 -19.45 -15.21 -1.48
C GLY A 225 -18.54 -15.60 -2.66
N LEU A 226 -18.59 -14.78 -3.72
CA LEU A 226 -17.87 -15.02 -4.98
C LEU A 226 -16.34 -15.16 -4.78
N THR A 227 -15.77 -14.40 -3.85
CA THR A 227 -14.36 -14.49 -3.47
C THR A 227 -14.01 -15.87 -2.91
N GLY A 228 -14.81 -16.37 -1.95
CA GLY A 228 -14.59 -17.68 -1.34
C GLY A 228 -14.73 -18.83 -2.35
N GLN A 229 -15.72 -18.75 -3.24
CA GLN A 229 -15.93 -19.74 -4.31
C GLN A 229 -14.76 -19.80 -5.30
N ILE A 230 -14.25 -18.64 -5.71
CA ILE A 230 -13.13 -18.58 -6.66
C ILE A 230 -11.83 -19.05 -6.00
N THR A 231 -11.62 -18.69 -4.73
CA THR A 231 -10.46 -19.20 -3.98
C THR A 231 -10.53 -20.71 -3.77
N ALA A 232 -11.72 -21.28 -3.50
CA ALA A 232 -11.92 -22.72 -3.44
C ALA A 232 -11.66 -23.42 -4.78
N PHE A 233 -12.16 -22.86 -5.89
CA PHE A 233 -11.89 -23.39 -7.24
C PHE A 233 -10.39 -23.47 -7.55
N PHE A 234 -9.63 -22.44 -7.20
CA PHE A 234 -8.18 -22.42 -7.42
C PHE A 234 -7.40 -23.30 -6.44
N LEU A 235 -7.97 -23.62 -5.27
CA LEU A 235 -7.41 -24.60 -4.36
C LEU A 235 -7.51 -26.02 -4.94
N ASP A 236 -8.68 -26.36 -5.48
CA ASP A 236 -8.94 -27.65 -6.12
C ASP A 236 -8.14 -27.79 -7.42
N GLU A 237 -8.06 -26.71 -8.21
CA GLU A 237 -7.37 -26.67 -9.50
C GLU A 237 -6.10 -25.82 -9.45
N ALA A 238 -5.17 -26.16 -8.55
CA ALA A 238 -3.97 -25.37 -8.28
C ALA A 238 -3.06 -25.15 -9.50
N TRP A 239 -3.08 -26.03 -10.50
CA TRP A 239 -2.33 -25.85 -11.75
C TRP A 239 -2.87 -24.67 -12.60
N LEU A 240 -4.12 -24.23 -12.37
CA LEU A 240 -4.73 -23.04 -12.98
C LEU A 240 -4.37 -21.73 -12.26
N ALA A 241 -3.61 -21.75 -11.16
CA ALA A 241 -3.17 -20.54 -10.42
C ALA A 241 -2.67 -19.39 -11.31
N PRO A 242 -1.83 -19.65 -12.34
CA PRO A 242 -1.31 -18.57 -13.19
C PRO A 242 -2.41 -17.86 -13.99
N LEU A 243 -3.46 -18.60 -14.36
CA LEU A 243 -4.62 -18.08 -15.09
C LEU A 243 -5.61 -17.35 -14.16
N GLY A 244 -5.50 -17.55 -12.85
CA GLY A 244 -6.28 -16.84 -11.84
C GLY A 244 -5.86 -15.39 -11.57
N VAL A 245 -4.70 -14.94 -12.05
CA VAL A 245 -4.19 -13.57 -11.85
C VAL A 245 -5.23 -12.52 -12.29
N PRO A 246 -5.76 -12.54 -13.53
CA PRO A 246 -6.68 -11.50 -13.98
C PRO A 246 -8.00 -11.55 -13.20
N LEU A 247 -8.50 -12.75 -12.91
CA LEU A 247 -9.74 -12.94 -12.17
C LEU A 247 -9.63 -12.36 -10.75
N ARG A 248 -8.52 -12.62 -10.05
CA ARG A 248 -8.28 -12.09 -8.70
C ARG A 248 -8.11 -10.58 -8.71
N ILE A 249 -7.42 -10.00 -9.70
CA ILE A 249 -7.36 -8.55 -9.86
C ILE A 249 -8.77 -7.97 -10.08
N LEU A 250 -9.58 -8.59 -10.94
CA LEU A 250 -10.96 -8.17 -11.19
C LEU A 250 -11.83 -8.26 -9.94
N LEU A 251 -11.64 -9.27 -9.10
CA LEU A 251 -12.34 -9.40 -7.83
C LEU A 251 -11.92 -8.32 -6.83
N TYR A 252 -10.63 -7.97 -6.75
CA TYR A 252 -10.17 -6.82 -5.95
C TYR A 252 -10.83 -5.53 -6.43
N ILE A 253 -10.92 -5.32 -7.75
CA ILE A 253 -11.59 -4.16 -8.34
C ILE A 253 -13.09 -4.20 -8.07
N TYR A 254 -13.73 -5.36 -8.16
CA TYR A 254 -15.15 -5.56 -7.90
C TYR A 254 -15.49 -5.27 -6.44
N ASP A 255 -14.75 -5.83 -5.49
CA ASP A 255 -14.93 -5.58 -4.05
C ASP A 255 -14.73 -4.08 -3.74
N TYR A 256 -13.71 -3.47 -4.38
CA TYR A 256 -13.47 -2.03 -4.28
C TYR A 256 -14.64 -1.21 -4.83
N ALA A 257 -15.17 -1.55 -6.01
CA ALA A 257 -16.29 -0.86 -6.63
C ALA A 257 -17.62 -1.08 -5.90
N SER A 258 -17.83 -2.26 -5.31
CA SER A 258 -19.01 -2.58 -4.50
C SER A 258 -19.14 -1.68 -3.26
N SER A 259 -18.03 -1.06 -2.83
CA SER A 259 -18.00 -0.08 -1.75
C SER A 259 -18.67 1.26 -2.14
N ILE A 260 -19.07 1.47 -3.41
CA ILE A 260 -19.84 2.66 -3.83
C ILE A 260 -21.24 2.69 -3.20
N VAL A 261 -21.79 1.52 -2.84
CA VAL A 261 -23.04 1.43 -2.08
C VAL A 261 -22.66 1.31 -0.61
N PRO A 262 -22.63 2.42 0.17
CA PRO A 262 -22.13 2.42 1.54
C PRO A 262 -23.22 1.93 2.48
N PHE A 263 -24.02 0.94 2.08
CA PHE A 263 -25.10 0.40 2.89
C PHE A 263 -24.85 -1.08 3.15
N TYR A 264 -24.99 -1.49 4.40
CA TYR A 264 -25.00 -2.88 4.80
C TYR A 264 -26.11 -3.10 5.82
N LYS A 265 -27.00 -4.07 5.56
CA LYS A 265 -28.15 -4.39 6.40
C LYS A 265 -28.98 -3.15 6.82
N GLY A 266 -29.21 -2.23 5.89
CA GLY A 266 -30.04 -1.03 6.11
C GLY A 266 -29.34 0.14 6.82
N GLN A 267 -28.03 0.07 7.08
CA GLN A 267 -27.26 1.11 7.77
C GLN A 267 -26.05 1.57 6.94
N ILE A 268 -25.53 2.77 7.23
CA ILE A 268 -24.34 3.29 6.55
C ILE A 268 -23.09 2.55 7.03
N ASP A 269 -22.36 1.97 6.09
CA ASP A 269 -21.03 1.41 6.28
C ASP A 269 -19.99 2.53 6.07
N ALA A 270 -19.48 3.07 7.19
CA ALA A 270 -18.50 4.14 7.18
C ALA A 270 -17.20 3.75 6.44
N ILE A 271 -16.83 2.48 6.45
CA ILE A 271 -15.63 1.97 5.75
C ILE A 271 -15.81 2.14 4.24
N LYS A 272 -16.97 1.74 3.74
CA LYS A 272 -17.33 1.87 2.32
C LYS A 272 -17.43 3.34 1.92
N ALA A 273 -18.07 4.16 2.76
CA ALA A 273 -18.20 5.60 2.52
C ALA A 273 -16.83 6.30 2.39
N LEU A 274 -15.88 6.01 3.29
CA LEU A 274 -14.53 6.60 3.27
C LEU A 274 -13.68 6.10 2.10
N ARG A 275 -14.06 5.02 1.42
CA ARG A 275 -13.39 4.53 0.20
C ARG A 275 -13.89 5.23 -1.06
N ILE A 276 -15.08 5.83 -1.07
CA ILE A 276 -15.69 6.44 -2.27
C ILE A 276 -14.74 7.44 -2.97
N PRO A 277 -14.09 8.39 -2.29
CA PRO A 277 -13.16 9.30 -2.95
C PRO A 277 -12.06 8.53 -3.69
N SER A 278 -11.47 7.53 -3.03
CA SER A 278 -10.42 6.70 -3.59
C SER A 278 -10.89 5.84 -4.78
N ILE A 279 -12.14 5.39 -4.80
CA ILE A 279 -12.74 4.69 -5.95
C ILE A 279 -12.88 5.62 -7.15
N ILE A 280 -13.41 6.83 -6.94
CA ILE A 280 -13.52 7.86 -7.97
C ILE A 280 -12.13 8.15 -8.55
N PHE A 281 -11.12 8.30 -7.70
CA PHE A 281 -9.73 8.42 -8.13
C PHE A 281 -9.29 7.20 -8.94
N PHE A 282 -9.46 5.98 -8.42
CA PHE A 282 -9.03 4.76 -9.09
C PHE A 282 -9.61 4.60 -10.51
N VAL A 283 -10.90 4.90 -10.68
CA VAL A 283 -11.57 4.88 -12.00
C VAL A 283 -10.99 5.95 -12.92
N ALA A 284 -10.83 7.18 -12.44
CA ALA A 284 -10.30 8.29 -13.24
C ALA A 284 -8.87 8.04 -13.75
N ILE A 285 -8.08 7.25 -13.02
CA ILE A 285 -6.64 7.09 -13.28
C ILE A 285 -6.31 5.89 -14.15
N THR A 286 -7.18 4.88 -14.16
CA THR A 286 -6.97 3.61 -14.86
C THR A 286 -6.59 3.81 -16.34
N PRO A 287 -7.25 4.70 -17.12
CA PRO A 287 -6.87 4.93 -18.52
C PRO A 287 -5.43 5.46 -18.70
N SER A 288 -5.01 6.37 -17.82
CA SER A 288 -3.66 6.97 -17.85
C SER A 288 -2.59 5.94 -17.47
N PHE A 289 -2.88 5.08 -16.50
CA PHE A 289 -2.01 3.99 -16.09
C PHE A 289 -1.81 2.97 -17.24
N ILE A 290 -2.90 2.54 -17.88
CA ILE A 290 -2.85 1.62 -19.03
C ILE A 290 -2.04 2.23 -20.18
N ARG A 291 -2.26 3.53 -20.49
CA ARG A 291 -1.50 4.22 -21.53
C ARG A 291 0.00 4.25 -21.23
N ALA A 292 0.39 4.57 -19.99
CA ALA A 292 1.78 4.58 -19.56
C ALA A 292 2.44 3.19 -19.68
N LEU A 293 1.72 2.11 -19.34
CA LEU A 293 2.20 0.74 -19.50
C LEU A 293 2.42 0.34 -20.97
N ARG A 294 1.55 0.79 -21.89
CA ARG A 294 1.72 0.53 -23.33
C ARG A 294 2.95 1.24 -23.91
N ASP A 295 3.24 2.44 -23.43
CA ASP A 295 4.34 3.30 -23.90
C ASP A 295 5.74 2.91 -23.39
N THR A 296 5.84 1.92 -22.50
CA THR A 296 7.11 1.41 -21.93
C THR A 296 8.14 0.91 -22.96
N GLY A 297 7.74 0.74 -24.23
CA GLY A 297 8.62 0.27 -25.30
C GLY A 297 9.34 1.35 -26.12
N ARG A 298 9.04 2.65 -25.95
CA ARG A 298 9.47 3.69 -26.92
C ARG A 298 10.06 4.99 -26.35
N ARG A 299 10.17 5.22 -25.03
CA ARG A 299 10.67 6.52 -24.50
C ARG A 299 11.59 6.41 -23.28
N THR A 300 12.67 7.19 -23.32
CA THR A 300 13.59 7.52 -22.20
C THR A 300 12.88 8.09 -20.96
N ASP A 301 11.69 8.65 -21.11
CA ASP A 301 10.88 9.19 -20.02
C ASP A 301 10.43 8.12 -19.02
N PHE A 302 10.15 6.90 -19.48
CA PHE A 302 9.61 5.85 -18.61
C PHE A 302 10.60 5.47 -17.51
N GLU A 303 11.89 5.44 -17.82
CA GLU A 303 12.96 5.09 -16.87
C GLU A 303 12.98 5.97 -15.60
N HIS A 304 12.49 7.22 -15.69
CA HIS A 304 12.52 8.17 -14.57
C HIS A 304 11.46 7.87 -13.52
N TYR A 305 10.26 7.47 -13.93
CA TYR A 305 9.15 7.16 -13.02
C TYR A 305 8.85 5.66 -12.94
N ARG A 306 9.60 4.82 -13.68
CA ARG A 306 9.52 3.35 -13.63
C ARG A 306 9.60 2.80 -12.20
N PRO A 307 10.49 3.28 -11.30
CA PRO A 307 10.53 2.74 -9.94
C PRO A 307 9.20 2.83 -9.20
N LEU A 308 8.41 3.89 -9.41
CA LEU A 308 7.09 4.04 -8.81
C LEU A 308 6.08 3.05 -9.39
N PHE A 309 6.14 2.79 -10.71
CA PHE A 309 5.34 1.73 -11.33
C PHE A 309 5.73 0.35 -10.82
N SER A 310 7.03 0.09 -10.66
CA SER A 310 7.54 -1.17 -10.12
C SER A 310 7.10 -1.40 -8.68
N VAL A 311 7.05 -0.35 -7.84
CA VAL A 311 6.47 -0.45 -6.50
C VAL A 311 4.99 -0.81 -6.56
N ALA A 312 4.20 -0.14 -7.41
CA ALA A 312 2.79 -0.44 -7.55
C ALA A 312 2.55 -1.90 -8.01
N ILE A 313 3.29 -2.35 -9.03
CA ILE A 313 3.21 -3.72 -9.54
C ILE A 313 3.64 -4.73 -8.48
N ALA A 314 4.77 -4.51 -7.81
CA ALA A 314 5.26 -5.40 -6.76
C ALA A 314 4.27 -5.51 -5.60
N PHE A 315 3.63 -4.40 -5.22
CA PHE A 315 2.64 -4.39 -4.15
C PHE A 315 1.38 -5.15 -4.58
N VAL A 316 0.85 -4.90 -5.78
CA VAL A 316 -0.30 -5.66 -6.32
C VAL A 316 0.02 -7.15 -6.40
N SER A 317 1.21 -7.54 -6.86
CA SER A 317 1.64 -8.94 -6.87
C SER A 317 1.69 -9.56 -5.46
N ALA A 318 2.12 -8.80 -4.45
CA ALA A 318 2.07 -9.26 -3.07
C ALA A 318 0.63 -9.38 -2.54
N LEU A 319 -0.32 -8.55 -3.01
CA LEU A 319 -1.75 -8.71 -2.69
C LEU A 319 -2.35 -9.97 -3.27
N LEU A 320 -1.86 -10.43 -4.44
CA LEU A 320 -2.26 -11.71 -5.03
C LEU A 320 -1.77 -12.91 -4.20
N ILE A 321 -1.00 -12.71 -3.15
CA ILE A 321 -0.65 -13.80 -2.22
C ILE A 321 -1.77 -13.98 -1.20
N ASN A 322 -2.51 -12.91 -0.89
CA ASN A 322 -3.59 -12.97 0.08
C ASN A 322 -4.80 -13.73 -0.51
N PRO A 323 -5.21 -14.85 0.10
CA PRO A 323 -6.35 -15.62 -0.38
C PRO A 323 -7.69 -14.92 -0.16
N GLN A 324 -7.78 -14.03 0.83
CA GLN A 324 -8.94 -13.17 1.04
C GLN A 324 -8.78 -11.90 0.22
N ILE A 325 -9.72 -11.69 -0.69
CA ILE A 325 -9.80 -10.46 -1.47
C ILE A 325 -10.52 -9.43 -0.63
N ASN A 326 -9.77 -8.40 -0.22
CA ASN A 326 -10.30 -7.28 0.55
C ASN A 326 -9.85 -5.95 -0.05
N ALA A 327 -10.81 -5.14 -0.45
CA ALA A 327 -10.69 -3.78 -0.97
C ALA A 327 -9.84 -2.86 -0.09
N ARG A 328 -9.78 -3.12 1.22
CA ARG A 328 -8.93 -2.38 2.17
C ARG A 328 -7.46 -2.40 1.74
N TYR A 329 -6.96 -3.49 1.17
CA TYR A 329 -5.55 -3.55 0.77
C TYR A 329 -5.21 -2.63 -0.41
N LEU A 330 -6.18 -2.39 -1.31
CA LEU A 330 -6.00 -1.40 -2.38
C LEU A 330 -5.94 0.03 -1.84
N THR A 331 -6.58 0.33 -0.70
CA THR A 331 -6.53 1.67 -0.10
C THR A 331 -5.11 2.08 0.29
N CYS A 332 -4.27 1.14 0.71
CA CYS A 332 -2.86 1.42 1.06
C CYS A 332 -2.02 1.88 -0.14
N LEU A 333 -2.45 1.57 -1.36
CA LEU A 333 -1.75 1.96 -2.59
C LEU A 333 -2.17 3.35 -3.10
N VAL A 334 -3.32 3.87 -2.65
CA VAL A 334 -3.94 5.08 -3.19
C VAL A 334 -3.01 6.31 -3.17
N PRO A 335 -2.23 6.61 -2.11
CA PRO A 335 -1.35 7.79 -2.12
C PRO A 335 -0.29 7.71 -3.23
N LEU A 336 0.23 6.52 -3.50
CA LEU A 336 1.18 6.29 -4.59
C LEU A 336 0.49 6.42 -5.96
N LEU A 337 -0.74 5.92 -6.11
CA LEU A 337 -1.50 6.05 -7.35
C LEU A 337 -1.81 7.51 -7.68
N ILE A 338 -2.17 8.33 -6.68
CA ILE A 338 -2.34 9.78 -6.85
C ILE A 338 -1.05 10.41 -7.38
N LEU A 339 0.11 10.09 -6.79
CA LEU A 339 1.40 10.60 -7.27
C LEU A 339 1.69 10.20 -8.71
N LEU A 340 1.55 8.91 -9.03
CA LEU A 340 1.77 8.39 -10.39
C LEU A 340 0.93 9.13 -11.43
N VAL A 341 -0.30 9.49 -11.07
CA VAL A 341 -1.23 10.19 -11.95
C VAL A 341 -0.83 11.63 -12.16
N LEU A 342 -0.52 12.33 -11.07
CA LEU A 342 -0.04 13.70 -11.15
C LEU A 342 1.25 13.78 -11.98
N ILE A 343 2.12 12.75 -11.91
CA ILE A 343 3.31 12.59 -12.75
C ILE A 343 2.93 12.42 -14.23
N VAL A 344 1.99 11.52 -14.54
CA VAL A 344 1.59 11.22 -15.91
C VAL A 344 0.83 12.38 -16.57
N ILE A 345 -0.06 13.06 -15.85
CA ILE A 345 -0.84 14.20 -16.36
C ILE A 345 0.05 15.42 -16.60
N HIS A 346 0.95 15.76 -15.66
CA HIS A 346 1.80 16.94 -15.78
C HIS A 346 3.15 16.65 -16.46
N LYS A 347 3.27 15.51 -17.15
CA LYS A 347 4.44 15.08 -17.94
C LYS A 347 5.12 16.19 -18.77
N PRO A 348 4.39 17.11 -19.43
CA PRO A 348 5.00 18.21 -20.19
C PRO A 348 5.77 19.23 -19.33
N MET A 349 5.32 19.48 -18.10
CA MET A 349 6.00 20.41 -17.18
C MET A 349 7.24 19.77 -16.56
N TYR A 350 7.22 18.46 -16.31
CA TYR A 350 8.33 17.73 -15.69
C TYR A 350 9.54 17.54 -16.59
N GLN A 351 9.34 17.38 -17.90
CA GLN A 351 10.45 17.29 -18.85
C GLN A 351 11.39 18.51 -18.80
N ARG A 352 10.91 19.68 -18.34
CA ARG A 352 11.74 20.87 -18.09
C ARG A 352 12.50 20.84 -16.76
N SER A 353 12.00 20.15 -15.73
CA SER A 353 12.67 20.05 -14.42
C SER A 353 13.65 18.87 -14.34
N LEU A 354 13.38 17.78 -15.05
CA LEU A 354 14.22 16.57 -15.11
C LEU A 354 15.64 16.83 -15.62
N ARG A 355 15.88 17.90 -16.38
CA ARG A 355 17.24 18.35 -16.76
C ARG A 355 18.12 18.75 -15.56
N LYS A 356 17.54 18.91 -14.36
CA LYS A 356 18.24 19.39 -13.14
C LYS A 356 18.41 18.32 -12.06
N LEU A 357 17.87 17.11 -12.25
CA LEU A 357 18.14 16.01 -11.33
C LEU A 357 19.50 15.40 -11.67
N PRO A 358 20.35 15.07 -10.67
CA PRO A 358 21.59 14.35 -10.89
C PRO A 358 21.27 12.89 -11.18
N ILE A 359 20.71 12.62 -12.36
CA ILE A 359 20.69 11.27 -12.89
C ILE A 359 22.07 11.10 -13.47
N ARG A 360 22.96 10.45 -12.71
CA ARG A 360 24.17 9.90 -13.31
C ARG A 360 23.68 9.00 -14.45
N PRO A 361 23.93 9.34 -15.72
CA PRO A 361 23.71 8.40 -16.78
C PRO A 361 24.57 7.20 -16.40
N ASN A 362 23.99 6.01 -16.39
CA ASN A 362 24.76 4.78 -16.25
C ASN A 362 25.98 4.90 -17.17
N GLY A 363 27.17 4.63 -16.63
CA GLY A 363 28.46 4.63 -17.32
C GLY A 363 28.58 3.55 -18.41
N LEU A 364 27.48 3.20 -19.07
CA LEU A 364 27.39 2.23 -20.15
C LEU A 364 27.11 2.89 -21.51
N ALA A 365 26.78 4.18 -21.55
CA ALA A 365 26.58 4.91 -22.81
C ALA A 365 27.87 5.54 -23.37
N ALA A 366 28.97 5.61 -22.59
CA ALA A 366 30.22 6.23 -23.03
C ALA A 366 31.14 5.31 -23.86
N ASN A 367 30.87 3.99 -23.90
CA ASN A 367 31.73 3.01 -24.61
C ASN A 367 31.19 2.54 -25.97
N ARG A 368 30.30 3.30 -26.62
CA ARG A 368 29.81 2.98 -27.99
C ARG A 368 29.99 4.10 -29.02
N LEU A 369 30.84 5.08 -28.75
CA LEU A 369 31.28 6.09 -29.74
C LEU A 369 32.80 6.07 -29.93
N GLY A 370 33.41 4.90 -29.80
CA GLY A 370 34.84 4.70 -30.00
C GLY A 370 35.13 3.25 -30.37
N ARG A 371 34.71 2.85 -31.56
CA ARG A 371 35.35 1.87 -32.44
C ARG A 371 34.60 1.80 -33.76
#